data_AF-A0A1F5DWA7-F1
#
_entry.id   AF-A0A1F5DWA7-F1
#
_cell.length_a   1.000
_cell.length_b   1.000
_cell.length_c   1.000
_cell.angle_alpha   90.00
_cell.angle_beta   90.00
_cell.angle_gamma   90.00
#
_symmetry.space_group_name_H-M   'P 1'
#
loop_
_entity.id
_entity.type
_entity.pdbx_description
1 polymer ?
#
loop_
_entity_poly.entity_id
_entity_poly.type
_entity_poly.pdbx_seq_one_letter_code
_entity_poly.pdbx_strand_id
1 'polypeptide(L)'
;MATKEKVVAFGLPQNTAAALAYVLGWLTGLVFVLVEKENRYVRFHAMQSLMFFAALTVASFIPVIGWLLSPLLMIVGFIAWLMCIYKAYNGEEFELPLFGKLAKKQLAKMK
;
A
#
# COMPACT_ATOMS: atom_id res chain seq x y z
N MET A 1 -27.26 7.63 9.59
CA MET A 1 -27.31 7.11 8.20
C MET A 1 -25.95 6.50 7.89
N ALA A 2 -25.87 5.18 7.66
CA ALA A 2 -24.66 4.58 7.14
C ALA A 2 -24.47 5.08 5.70
N THR A 3 -23.40 5.84 5.43
CA THR A 3 -23.00 6.15 4.07
C THR A 3 -22.77 4.83 3.34
N LYS A 4 -23.51 4.58 2.25
CA LYS A 4 -23.27 3.41 1.39
C LYS A 4 -21.80 3.39 0.98
N GLU A 5 -21.11 2.28 1.25
CA GLU A 5 -19.74 2.10 0.78
C GLU A 5 -19.68 2.20 -0.74
N LYS A 6 -18.68 2.91 -1.25
CA LYS A 6 -18.43 2.99 -2.69
C LYS A 6 -17.88 1.65 -3.16
N VAL A 7 -18.49 1.08 -4.18
CA VAL A 7 -18.00 -0.13 -4.86
C VAL A 7 -16.96 0.30 -5.91
N VAL A 8 -15.86 -0.44 -5.99
CA VAL A 8 -14.68 -0.14 -6.84
C VAL A 8 -14.29 -1.36 -7.68
N ALA A 9 -13.07 -1.38 -8.23
CA ALA A 9 -12.50 -2.52 -8.95
C ALA A 9 -12.85 -3.88 -8.31
N PHE A 10 -13.20 -4.84 -9.18
CA PHE A 10 -13.65 -6.19 -8.81
C PHE A 10 -14.96 -6.26 -8.01
N GLY A 11 -15.76 -5.19 -7.99
CA GLY A 11 -17.03 -5.15 -7.25
C GLY A 11 -16.85 -5.12 -5.74
N LEU A 12 -15.66 -4.75 -5.26
CA LEU A 12 -15.33 -4.74 -3.84
C LEU A 12 -15.75 -3.42 -3.18
N PRO A 13 -16.03 -3.44 -1.87
CA PRO A 13 -16.07 -2.22 -1.09
C PRO A 13 -14.72 -1.49 -1.14
N GLN A 14 -14.76 -0.16 -1.22
CA GLN A 14 -13.57 0.70 -1.33
C GLN A 14 -12.50 0.37 -0.28
N ASN A 15 -12.89 0.24 0.98
CA ASN A 15 -11.96 0.00 2.09
C ASN A 15 -11.34 -1.39 2.01
N THR A 16 -12.14 -2.40 1.63
CA THR A 16 -11.67 -3.77 1.38
C THR A 16 -10.67 -3.80 0.24
N ALA A 17 -10.94 -3.12 -0.87
CA ALA A 17 -10.00 -3.04 -2.00
C ALA A 17 -8.68 -2.37 -1.60
N ALA A 18 -8.74 -1.27 -0.84
CA ALA A 18 -7.55 -0.59 -0.33
C ALA A 18 -6.72 -1.46 0.61
N ALA A 19 -7.37 -2.22 1.50
CA ALA A 19 -6.69 -3.18 2.38
C ALA A 19 -6.06 -4.34 1.58
N LEU A 20 -6.80 -4.91 0.63
CA LEU A 20 -6.33 -6.00 -0.24
C LEU A 20 -5.12 -5.60 -1.09
N ALA A 21 -4.96 -4.31 -1.40
CA ALA A 21 -3.79 -3.82 -2.13
C ALA A 21 -2.47 -4.12 -1.41
N TYR A 22 -2.47 -4.34 -0.09
CA TYR A 22 -1.30 -4.69 0.71
C TYR A 22 -1.08 -6.19 0.92
N VAL A 23 -2.08 -7.05 0.68
CA VAL A 23 -2.06 -8.44 1.17
C VAL A 23 -0.98 -9.29 0.52
N LEU A 24 -0.78 -9.17 -0.79
CA LEU A 24 0.32 -9.84 -1.50
C LEU A 24 1.46 -8.85 -1.82
N GLY A 25 1.61 -7.83 -0.98
CA GLY A 25 2.60 -6.78 -1.11
C GLY A 25 2.52 -6.06 -2.45
N TRP A 26 3.66 -5.98 -3.15
CA TRP A 26 3.75 -5.25 -4.42
C TRP A 26 2.89 -5.85 -5.53
N LEU A 27 2.57 -7.16 -5.49
CA LEU A 27 1.75 -7.83 -6.50
C LEU A 27 0.31 -7.29 -6.51
N THR A 28 -0.36 -7.32 -5.37
CA THR A 28 -1.71 -6.75 -5.23
C THR A 28 -1.71 -5.24 -5.43
N GLY A 29 -0.67 -4.55 -4.95
CA GLY A 29 -0.50 -3.12 -5.19
C GLY A 29 -0.46 -2.79 -6.69
N LEU A 30 0.32 -3.54 -7.47
CA LEU A 30 0.39 -3.39 -8.92
C LEU A 30 -0.95 -3.65 -9.60
N VAL A 31 -1.63 -4.75 -9.25
CA VAL A 31 -2.94 -5.09 -9.81
C VAL A 31 -3.94 -3.96 -9.58
N PHE A 32 -4.07 -3.46 -8.35
CA PHE A 32 -5.01 -2.39 -8.05
C PHE A 32 -4.62 -1.06 -8.69
N VAL A 33 -3.34 -0.69 -8.80
CA VAL A 33 -2.90 0.51 -9.55
C VAL A 33 -3.30 0.43 -11.03
N LEU A 34 -3.24 -0.77 -11.62
CA LEU A 34 -3.56 -0.99 -13.02
C LEU A 34 -5.06 -1.06 -13.28
N VAL A 35 -5.83 -1.71 -12.42
CA VAL A 35 -7.27 -1.93 -12.62
C VAL A 35 -8.11 -0.75 -12.14
N GLU A 36 -7.78 -0.16 -10.98
CA GLU A 36 -8.55 0.96 -10.43
C GLU A 36 -8.06 2.29 -11.00
N LYS A 37 -8.93 3.00 -11.73
CA LYS A 37 -8.58 4.26 -12.44
C LYS A 37 -9.15 5.52 -11.79
N GLU A 38 -10.30 5.40 -11.13
CA GLU A 38 -11.08 6.55 -10.68
C GLU A 38 -10.94 6.78 -9.17
N ASN A 39 -10.91 5.69 -8.39
CA ASN A 39 -10.90 5.80 -6.94
C ASN A 39 -9.52 6.20 -6.40
N ARG A 40 -9.36 7.49 -6.07
CA ARG A 40 -8.11 8.05 -5.52
C ARG A 40 -7.63 7.34 -4.25
N TYR A 41 -8.54 6.92 -3.37
CA TYR A 41 -8.21 6.27 -2.11
C TYR A 41 -7.58 4.89 -2.34
N VAL A 42 -8.22 4.06 -3.16
CA VAL A 42 -7.68 2.74 -3.53
C VAL A 42 -6.37 2.88 -4.30
N ARG A 43 -6.30 3.83 -5.24
CA ARG A 43 -5.07 4.11 -6.01
C ARG A 43 -3.91 4.54 -5.12
N PHE A 44 -4.17 5.35 -4.09
CA PHE A 44 -3.17 5.75 -3.11
C PHE A 44 -2.60 4.54 -2.37
N HIS A 45 -3.46 3.71 -1.78
CA HIS A 45 -3.02 2.53 -1.02
C HIS A 45 -2.30 1.51 -1.91
N ALA A 46 -2.79 1.32 -3.14
CA ALA A 46 -2.16 0.44 -4.12
C ALA A 46 -0.76 0.92 -4.53
N MET A 47 -0.59 2.23 -4.81
CA MET A 47 0.72 2.80 -5.13
C MET A 47 1.66 2.78 -3.92
N GLN A 48 1.17 3.12 -2.71
CA GLN A 48 1.96 3.04 -1.48
C GLN A 48 2.43 1.60 -1.22
N SER A 49 1.57 0.59 -1.42
CA SER A 49 1.92 -0.83 -1.32
C SER A 49 3.01 -1.20 -2.32
N LEU A 50 2.82 -0.86 -3.60
CA LEU A 50 3.78 -1.14 -4.67
C LEU A 50 5.16 -0.58 -4.34
N MET A 51 5.24 0.69 -3.92
CA MET A 51 6.51 1.35 -3.62
C MET A 51 7.17 0.82 -2.34
N PHE A 52 6.39 0.60 -1.28
CA PHE A 52 6.89 0.06 -0.01
C PHE A 52 7.50 -1.32 -0.19
N PHE A 53 6.78 -2.24 -0.82
CA PHE A 53 7.25 -3.60 -1.00
C PHE A 53 8.35 -3.72 -2.05
N ALA A 54 8.31 -2.92 -3.13
CA ALA A 54 9.44 -2.88 -4.07
C ALA A 54 10.73 -2.44 -3.39
N ALA A 55 10.67 -1.44 -2.49
CA ALA A 55 11.84 -1.02 -1.73
C ALA A 55 12.34 -2.09 -0.76
N LEU A 56 11.43 -2.78 -0.05
CA LEU A 56 11.80 -3.91 0.82
C LEU A 56 12.46 -5.05 0.03
N THR A 57 11.91 -5.40 -1.14
CA THR A 57 12.48 -6.43 -2.02
C THR A 57 13.87 -6.05 -2.51
N VAL A 58 14.08 -4.80 -2.94
CA VAL A 58 15.42 -4.34 -3.36
C VAL A 58 16.40 -4.34 -2.19
N ALA A 59 15.96 -3.89 -1.01
CA ALA A 59 16.80 -3.86 0.19
C ALA A 59 17.23 -5.25 0.66
N SER A 60 16.40 -6.29 0.46
CA SER A 60 16.74 -7.66 0.87
C SER A 60 17.88 -8.29 0.06
N PHE A 61 18.21 -7.74 -1.12
CA PHE A 61 19.36 -8.18 -1.92
C PHE A 61 20.69 -7.53 -1.49
N ILE A 62 20.68 -6.60 -0.52
CA ILE A 62 21.89 -5.89 -0.06
C ILE A 62 22.50 -6.62 1.16
N PRO A 63 23.65 -7.31 1.02
CA PRO A 63 24.17 -8.24 2.04
C PRO A 63 24.45 -7.60 3.41
N VAL A 64 24.82 -6.32 3.44
CA VAL A 64 25.20 -5.60 4.67
C VAL A 64 23.98 -5.07 5.43
N ILE A 65 22.93 -4.61 4.73
CA ILE A 65 21.68 -4.16 5.35
C ILE A 65 20.89 -5.36 5.88
N GLY A 66 20.94 -6.49 5.16
CA GLY A 66 20.21 -7.71 5.47
C GLY A 66 20.68 -8.48 6.71
N TRP A 67 21.87 -8.22 7.26
CA TRP A 67 22.39 -8.99 8.40
C TRP A 67 22.40 -8.22 9.72
N LEU A 68 22.66 -6.90 9.72
CA LEU A 68 22.81 -6.13 10.97
C LEU A 68 21.55 -5.32 11.36
N LEU A 69 20.81 -4.79 10.36
CA LEU A 69 19.58 -4.00 10.58
C LEU A 69 18.29 -4.81 10.36
N SER A 70 18.44 -6.03 9.83
CA SER A 70 17.34 -6.89 9.38
C SER A 70 16.28 -7.17 10.43
N PRO A 71 16.60 -7.61 11.67
CA PRO A 71 15.54 -8.00 12.61
C PRO A 71 14.64 -6.84 13.01
N LEU A 72 15.23 -5.67 13.28
CA LEU A 72 14.47 -4.48 13.67
C LEU A 72 13.67 -3.91 12.48
N LEU A 73 14.29 -3.82 11.30
CA LEU A 73 13.60 -3.36 10.09
C LEU A 73 12.45 -4.30 9.70
N MET A 74 12.62 -5.62 9.89
CA MET A 74 11.56 -6.60 9.67
C MET A 74 10.39 -6.39 10.62
N ILE A 75 10.64 -6.21 11.92
CA ILE A 75 9.59 -5.97 12.91
C ILE A 75 8.86 -4.65 12.61
N VAL A 76 9.61 -3.56 12.40
CA VAL A 76 9.02 -2.24 12.11
C VAL A 76 8.25 -2.27 10.78
N GLY A 77 8.80 -2.91 9.74
CA GLY A 77 8.16 -3.08 8.45
C GLY A 77 6.89 -3.93 8.54
N PHE A 78 6.91 -5.00 9.32
CA PHE A 78 5.76 -5.86 9.56
C PHE A 78 4.64 -5.12 10.32
N ILE A 79 4.98 -4.36 11.37
CA ILE A 79 4.01 -3.52 12.09
C ILE A 79 3.43 -2.46 11.16
N ALA A 80 4.28 -1.77 10.37
CA ALA A 80 3.82 -0.76 9.41
C ALA A 80 2.88 -1.37 8.36
N TRP A 81 3.16 -2.58 7.88
CA TRP A 81 2.31 -3.31 6.95
C TRP A 81 0.95 -3.64 7.55
N LEU A 82 0.90 -4.21 8.76
CA LEU A 82 -0.36 -4.49 9.46
C LEU A 82 -1.16 -3.22 9.72
N MET A 83 -0.49 -2.12 10.11
CA MET A 83 -1.11 -0.82 10.28
C MET A 83 -1.72 -0.29 8.98
N CYS A 84 -1.05 -0.47 7.83
CA CYS A 84 -1.60 -0.10 6.53
C CYS A 84 -2.88 -0.88 6.21
N ILE A 85 -2.89 -2.21 6.42
CA ILE A 85 -4.08 -3.05 6.21
C ILE A 85 -5.22 -2.61 7.12
N TYR A 86 -4.94 -2.52 8.43
CA TYR A 86 -5.95 -2.20 9.44
C TYR A 86 -6.56 -0.82 9.21
N LYS A 87 -5.73 0.20 8.98
CA LYS A 87 -6.21 1.57 8.74
C LYS A 87 -6.94 1.70 7.41
N ALA A 88 -6.46 1.04 6.35
CA ALA A 88 -7.14 1.03 5.06
C ALA A 88 -8.54 0.38 5.16
N TYR A 89 -8.65 -0.73 5.89
CA TYR A 89 -9.93 -1.40 6.12
C TYR A 89 -10.92 -0.53 6.91
N ASN A 90 -10.42 0.26 7.85
CA ASN A 90 -11.22 1.23 8.62
C ASN A 90 -11.49 2.55 7.87
N GLY A 91 -11.06 2.68 6.60
CA GLY A 91 -11.30 3.86 5.78
C GLY A 91 -10.38 5.04 6.06
N GLU A 92 -9.29 4.83 6.79
CA GLU A 92 -8.27 5.84 7.04
C GLU A 92 -7.20 5.83 5.93
N GLU A 93 -6.88 6.99 5.37
CA GLU A 93 -5.78 7.15 4.40
C GLU A 93 -4.43 7.25 5.14
N PHE A 94 -3.95 6.12 5.66
CA PHE A 94 -2.70 6.07 6.41
C PHE A 94 -1.48 6.26 5.50
N GLU A 95 -0.79 7.39 5.66
CA GLU A 95 0.37 7.78 4.86
C GLU A 95 1.68 7.40 5.55
N LEU A 96 2.46 6.50 4.93
CA LEU A 96 3.82 6.25 5.39
C LEU A 96 4.71 7.46 5.05
N PRO A 97 5.57 7.95 5.98
CA PRO A 97 6.29 9.22 5.81
C PRO A 97 7.09 9.38 4.51
N LEU A 98 7.64 8.28 3.99
CA LEU A 98 8.38 8.23 2.72
C LEU A 98 7.49 7.72 1.57
N PHE A 99 6.93 6.52 1.73
CA PHE A 99 6.22 5.83 0.64
C PHE A 99 4.88 6.46 0.29
N GLY A 100 4.20 7.10 1.23
CA GLY A 100 2.95 7.79 0.98
C GLY A 100 3.15 9.09 0.18
N LYS A 101 4.15 9.90 0.54
CA LYS A 101 4.55 11.08 -0.25
C LYS A 101 4.96 10.70 -1.67
N LEU A 102 5.75 9.64 -1.79
CA LEU A 102 6.16 9.11 -3.09
C LEU A 102 4.97 8.59 -3.90
N ALA A 103 4.03 7.88 -3.27
CA ALA A 103 2.83 7.39 -3.92
C ALA A 103 1.97 8.54 -4.47
N LYS A 104 1.72 9.58 -3.67
CA LYS A 104 0.99 10.78 -4.09
C LYS A 104 1.69 11.47 -5.27
N LYS A 105 3.01 11.63 -5.20
CA LYS A 105 3.82 12.21 -6.28
C LYS A 105 3.76 11.37 -7.57
N GLN A 106 3.79 10.05 -7.46
CA GLN A 106 3.75 9.16 -8.62
C GLN A 106 2.37 9.17 -9.27
N LEU A 107 1.30 9.12 -8.48
CA LEU A 107 -0.07 9.22 -8.98
C LEU A 107 -0.34 10.56 -9.67
N ALA A 108 0.25 11.65 -9.19
CA ALA A 108 0.12 12.96 -9.86
C ALA A 108 0.76 13.01 -11.26
N LYS A 109 1.74 12.14 -11.54
CA LYS A 109 2.36 12.00 -12.87
C LYS A 109 1.57 11.07 -13.79
N MET A 110 0.85 10.11 -13.22
CA MET A 110 -0.04 9.20 -13.93
C MET A 110 -1.40 9.90 -14.15
N LYS A 111 -1.42 10.90 -15.02
CA LYS A 111 -2.66 11.45 -15.56
C LYS A 111 -3.20 10.52 -16.64
#